data_AF-A0A498HGF5-F1
#
_entry.id   AF-A0A498HGF5-F1
#
_cell.length_a   1.000
_cell.length_b   1.000
_cell.length_c   1.000
_cell.angle_alpha   90.00
_cell.angle_beta   90.00
_cell.angle_gamma   90.00
#
_symmetry.space_group_name_H-M   'P 1'
#
loop_
_entity.id
_entity.type
_entity.pdbx_description
1 polymer ?
#
loop_
_entity_poly.entity_id
_entity_poly.type
_entity_poly.pdbx_seq_one_letter_code
_entity_poly.pdbx_strand_id
1 'polypeptide(L)'
;MKSIMDHHSLKEAADLISLQYFSLIKLHNVSGIHEKHQEELDNLTLTSQPLRTLKFFILAVVQYVKRSISYLLARGGWLVFLSTVVLSLGILLITIDGPHEKHLEELVKYFQFGLWWVALGVASSIGLGSGLHTFVLYLGPHIAFFTLKAMQCGRVDLKSASYDTIQLKQGPSWLGKNCSDFGPPLFTSLHGLRVPLSSILPQVQLEAVLWGLGTAIGELPPYFISRAASMSGNKVVMEELDAPSYEGTGFIATRLNQIKRWLLSHSQQLNFFTILVLASVPNPLFDLAGIMCGQFGIPFWKFFLATLIGKAIIKTHLQTVFIISVCNNQLLNWIENELIWVFSLIPGFAAVLPNLIAKIDAAKEKYLTASPSSNIKVKTWDFSFASIWNSLVWLMLLNFFVKIVNATAQRYLKKQQETELALLSKKS
;
A
#
# COMPACT_ATOMS: atom_id res chain seq x y z
N MET A 1 -4.76 26.39 79.03
CA MET A 1 -4.55 25.21 78.16
C MET A 1 -5.56 25.10 77.01
N LYS A 2 -6.83 25.53 77.19
CA LYS A 2 -7.86 25.48 76.12
C LYS A 2 -7.66 26.48 74.95
N SER A 3 -7.03 27.64 75.19
CA SER A 3 -6.82 28.68 74.17
C SER A 3 -5.68 28.40 73.16
N ILE A 4 -4.82 27.41 73.43
CA ILE A 4 -3.67 27.09 72.56
C ILE A 4 -4.05 26.00 71.55
N MET A 5 -5.04 25.15 71.87
CA MET A 5 -5.55 24.09 70.99
C MET A 5 -6.34 24.64 69.79
N ASP A 6 -7.10 25.72 69.97
CA ASP A 6 -7.89 26.34 68.89
C ASP A 6 -7.00 27.07 67.87
N HIS A 7 -5.86 27.61 68.31
CA HIS A 7 -4.92 28.27 67.40
C HIS A 7 -4.18 27.29 66.49
N HIS A 8 -3.97 26.04 66.95
CA HIS A 8 -3.32 24.99 66.17
C HIS A 8 -4.24 24.43 65.08
N SER A 9 -5.51 24.18 65.41
CA SER A 9 -6.51 23.67 64.46
C SER A 9 -6.87 24.68 63.37
N LEU A 10 -6.93 25.98 63.71
CA LEU A 10 -7.11 27.07 62.74
C LEU A 10 -5.93 27.20 61.78
N LYS A 11 -4.70 26.92 62.25
CA LYS A 11 -3.49 26.98 61.44
C LYS A 11 -3.42 25.81 60.46
N GLU A 12 -3.75 24.59 60.90
CA GLU A 12 -3.85 23.41 60.03
C GLU A 12 -4.95 23.55 58.96
N ALA A 13 -6.10 24.13 59.31
CA ALA A 13 -7.16 24.40 58.34
C ALA A 13 -6.75 25.45 57.29
N ALA A 14 -6.03 26.51 57.69
CA ALA A 14 -5.50 27.51 56.78
C ALA A 14 -4.42 26.94 55.85
N ASP A 15 -3.56 26.05 56.35
CA ASP A 15 -2.53 25.37 55.56
C ASP A 15 -3.14 24.39 54.54
N LEU A 16 -4.21 23.65 54.91
CA LEU A 16 -4.97 22.78 54.00
C LEU A 16 -5.66 23.57 52.88
N ILE A 17 -6.29 24.71 53.19
CA ILE A 17 -6.93 25.58 52.21
C ILE A 17 -5.88 26.20 51.29
N SER A 18 -4.73 26.62 51.82
CA SER A 18 -3.59 27.14 51.05
C SER A 18 -3.05 26.08 50.08
N LEU A 19 -2.85 24.84 50.53
CA LEU A 19 -2.42 23.71 49.69
C LEU A 19 -3.43 23.38 48.59
N GLN A 20 -4.72 23.42 48.90
CA GLN A 20 -5.78 23.12 47.95
C GLN A 20 -5.93 24.24 46.91
N TYR A 21 -5.79 25.50 47.31
CA TYR A 21 -5.79 26.66 46.42
C TYR A 21 -4.56 26.66 45.50
N PHE A 22 -3.38 26.33 46.05
CA PHE A 22 -2.14 26.22 45.29
C PHE A 22 -2.19 25.06 44.27
N SER A 23 -2.80 23.93 44.62
CA SER A 23 -2.99 22.81 43.69
C SER A 23 -3.98 23.14 42.56
N LEU A 24 -5.05 23.89 42.85
CA LEU A 24 -6.02 24.39 41.86
C LEU A 24 -5.40 25.39 40.87
N ILE A 25 -4.63 26.36 41.36
CA ILE A 25 -3.89 27.31 40.51
C ILE A 25 -2.90 26.56 39.62
N LYS A 26 -2.22 25.55 40.18
CA LYS A 26 -1.25 24.73 39.43
C LYS A 26 -1.94 23.91 38.34
N LEU A 27 -3.11 23.33 38.62
CA LEU A 27 -3.92 22.61 37.63
C LEU A 27 -4.36 23.52 36.48
N HIS A 28 -4.82 24.74 36.79
CA HIS A 28 -5.24 25.72 35.80
C HIS A 28 -4.08 26.22 34.93
N ASN A 29 -2.90 26.42 35.53
CA ASN A 29 -1.71 26.84 34.78
C ASN A 29 -1.19 25.71 33.86
N VAL A 30 -1.25 24.46 34.31
CA VAL A 30 -0.91 23.29 33.48
C VAL A 30 -1.90 23.11 32.33
N SER A 31 -3.21 23.32 32.55
CA SER A 31 -4.19 23.22 31.47
C SER A 31 -4.00 24.32 30.41
N GLY A 32 -3.71 25.56 30.82
CA GLY A 32 -3.42 26.67 29.89
C GLY A 32 -2.16 26.46 29.06
N ILE A 33 -1.11 25.86 29.64
CA ILE A 33 0.09 25.44 28.88
C ILE A 33 -0.26 24.35 27.86
N HIS A 34 -1.14 23.41 28.25
CA HIS A 34 -1.55 22.32 27.38
C HIS A 34 -2.38 22.80 26.18
N GLU A 35 -3.28 23.78 26.38
CA GLU A 35 -4.04 24.42 25.30
C GLU A 35 -3.11 25.17 24.33
N LYS A 36 -2.16 25.95 24.85
CA LYS A 36 -1.17 26.65 24.02
C LYS A 36 -0.30 25.68 23.22
N HIS A 37 0.11 24.57 23.82
CA HIS A 37 0.87 23.53 23.14
C HIS A 37 0.07 22.87 22.01
N GLN A 38 -1.23 22.63 22.23
CA GLN A 38 -2.14 22.07 21.24
C GLN A 38 -2.31 23.03 20.05
N GLU A 39 -2.53 24.32 20.32
CA GLU A 39 -2.66 25.36 19.29
C GLU A 39 -1.39 25.52 18.45
N GLU A 40 -0.20 25.43 19.08
CA GLU A 40 1.07 25.42 18.35
C GLU A 40 1.25 24.19 17.45
N LEU A 41 0.74 23.02 17.86
CA LEU A 41 0.78 21.80 17.05
C LEU A 41 -0.16 21.88 15.85
N ASP A 42 -1.38 22.39 16.05
CA ASP A 42 -2.39 22.52 15.01
C ASP A 42 -1.96 23.55 13.95
N ASN A 43 -1.30 24.63 14.37
CA ASN A 43 -0.73 25.63 13.47
C ASN A 43 0.57 25.17 12.76
N LEU A 44 1.23 24.10 13.24
CA LEU A 44 2.47 23.59 12.66
C LEU A 44 2.19 22.68 11.45
N THR A 45 1.89 23.31 10.31
CA THR A 45 1.72 22.63 9.03
C THR A 45 2.58 23.26 7.94
N LEU A 46 2.91 22.49 6.89
CA LEU A 46 3.66 22.98 5.73
C LEU A 46 2.95 24.16 5.04
N THR A 47 1.63 24.20 5.11
CA THR A 47 0.78 25.24 4.50
C THR A 47 0.75 26.52 5.33
N SER A 48 0.73 26.42 6.66
CA SER A 48 0.68 27.58 7.55
C SER A 48 2.07 28.14 7.88
N GLN A 49 3.03 27.26 8.22
CA GLN A 49 4.38 27.64 8.65
C GLN A 49 5.46 26.75 8.00
N PRO A 50 5.79 26.97 6.71
CA PRO A 50 6.65 26.05 5.95
C PRO A 50 8.07 25.93 6.51
N LEU A 51 8.73 27.04 6.84
CA LEU A 51 10.12 27.05 7.31
C LEU A 51 10.26 26.41 8.70
N ARG A 52 9.31 26.69 9.60
CA ARG A 52 9.31 26.14 10.96
C ARG A 52 9.04 24.64 10.94
N THR A 53 8.07 24.20 10.14
CA THR A 53 7.73 22.78 9.97
C THR A 53 8.91 22.01 9.37
N LEU A 54 9.55 22.55 8.32
CA LEU A 54 10.71 21.90 7.69
C LEU A 54 11.91 21.80 8.65
N LYS A 55 12.16 22.84 9.46
CA LYS A 55 13.21 22.82 10.50
C LYS A 55 12.99 21.67 11.49
N PHE A 56 11.79 21.54 12.05
CA PHE A 56 11.48 20.45 12.98
C PHE A 56 11.54 19.07 12.32
N PHE A 57 11.09 18.97 11.08
CA PHE A 57 11.23 17.74 10.29
C PHE A 57 12.70 17.33 10.13
N ILE A 58 13.59 18.24 9.72
CA ILE A 58 15.02 17.96 9.56
C ILE A 58 15.64 17.54 10.90
N LEU A 59 15.34 18.25 11.99
CA LEU A 59 15.83 17.90 13.32
C LEU A 59 15.37 16.51 13.75
N ALA A 60 14.10 16.16 13.49
CA ALA A 60 13.56 14.84 13.76
C ALA A 60 14.30 13.76 12.96
N VAL A 61 14.48 13.96 11.65
CA VAL A 61 15.20 13.03 10.77
C VAL A 61 16.63 12.83 11.26
N VAL A 62 17.36 13.91 11.57
CA VAL A 62 18.74 13.82 12.10
C VAL A 62 18.77 13.05 13.43
N GLN A 63 17.81 13.29 14.33
CA GLN A 63 17.74 12.56 15.59
C GLN A 63 17.46 11.06 15.38
N TYR A 64 16.55 10.72 14.46
CA TYR A 64 16.28 9.32 14.11
C TYR A 64 17.49 8.64 13.48
N VAL A 65 18.15 9.29 12.53
CA VAL A 65 19.38 8.78 11.90
C VAL A 65 20.47 8.57 12.95
N LYS A 66 20.72 9.56 13.82
CA LYS A 66 21.71 9.43 14.90
C LYS A 66 21.38 8.28 15.85
N ARG A 67 20.12 8.11 16.24
CA ARG A 67 19.67 7.02 17.11
C ARG A 67 19.83 5.66 16.43
N SER A 68 19.48 5.54 15.16
CA SER A 68 19.67 4.32 14.38
C SER A 68 21.14 3.96 14.21
N ILE A 69 22.00 4.93 13.88
CA ILE A 69 23.45 4.74 13.79
C ILE A 69 24.03 4.32 15.14
N SER A 70 23.67 5.00 16.23
CA SER A 70 24.13 4.64 17.57
C SER A 70 23.66 3.26 18.00
N TYR A 71 22.45 2.85 17.64
CA TYR A 71 21.93 1.52 17.91
C TYR A 71 22.64 0.44 17.09
N LEU A 72 22.89 0.69 15.81
CA LEU A 72 23.65 -0.20 14.93
C LEU A 72 25.11 -0.34 15.39
N LEU A 73 25.75 0.75 15.82
CA LEU A 73 27.10 0.72 16.40
C LEU A 73 27.14 -0.05 17.74
N ALA A 74 26.15 0.17 18.62
CA ALA A 74 26.12 -0.47 19.93
C ALA A 74 25.80 -1.98 19.89
N ARG A 75 24.97 -2.42 18.94
CA ARG A 75 24.53 -3.84 18.84
C ARG A 75 25.17 -4.61 17.69
N GLY A 76 25.81 -3.92 16.74
CA GLY A 76 26.14 -4.46 15.43
C GLY A 76 27.48 -3.98 14.88
N GLY A 77 28.52 -3.85 15.70
CA GLY A 77 29.88 -3.57 15.20
C GLY A 77 30.29 -4.49 14.04
N TRP A 78 29.91 -5.77 14.11
CA TRP A 78 30.07 -6.73 13.00
C TRP A 78 29.20 -6.41 11.77
N LEU A 79 27.95 -5.98 11.95
CA LEU A 79 27.06 -5.60 10.84
C LEU A 79 27.50 -4.30 10.15
N VAL A 80 28.00 -3.33 10.91
CA VAL A 80 28.57 -2.08 10.39
C VAL A 80 29.87 -2.38 9.65
N PHE A 81 30.72 -3.27 10.18
CA PHE A 81 31.92 -3.76 9.50
C PHE A 81 31.57 -4.50 8.20
N LEU A 82 30.61 -5.43 8.24
CA LEU A 82 30.16 -6.17 7.05
C LEU A 82 29.57 -5.22 5.99
N SER A 83 28.76 -4.25 6.41
CA SER A 83 28.16 -3.25 5.52
C SER A 83 29.21 -2.31 4.91
N THR A 84 30.26 -1.95 5.65
CA THR A 84 31.35 -1.10 5.14
C THR A 84 32.27 -1.88 4.20
N VAL A 85 32.52 -3.16 4.46
CA VAL A 85 33.22 -4.06 3.53
C VAL A 85 32.42 -4.25 2.24
N VAL A 86 31.11 -4.48 2.31
CA VAL A 86 30.25 -4.60 1.13
C VAL A 86 30.20 -3.29 0.34
N LEU A 87 30.11 -2.15 1.02
CA LEU A 87 30.08 -0.84 0.36
C LEU A 87 31.42 -0.51 -0.31
N SER A 88 32.53 -0.77 0.36
CA SER A 88 33.87 -0.57 -0.21
C SER A 88 34.15 -1.52 -1.38
N LEU A 89 33.73 -2.79 -1.28
CA LEU A 89 33.80 -3.74 -2.38
C LEU A 89 32.91 -3.32 -3.56
N GLY A 90 31.71 -2.79 -3.29
CA GLY A 90 30.81 -2.25 -4.29
C GLY A 90 31.37 -1.02 -5.01
N ILE A 91 31.99 -0.09 -4.27
CA ILE A 91 32.67 1.08 -4.84
C ILE A 91 33.87 0.64 -5.68
N LEU A 92 34.65 -0.34 -5.21
CA LEU A 92 35.78 -0.90 -5.94
C LEU A 92 35.33 -1.60 -7.25
N LEU A 93 34.22 -2.33 -7.21
CA LEU A 93 33.62 -2.98 -8.38
C LEU A 93 33.05 -1.99 -9.40
N ILE A 94 32.60 -0.81 -8.96
CA ILE A 94 32.08 0.26 -9.84
C ILE A 94 33.22 1.09 -10.44
N THR A 95 34.35 1.23 -9.76
CA THR A 95 35.48 2.06 -10.20
C THR A 95 36.48 1.34 -11.11
N ILE A 96 36.43 0.01 -11.17
CA ILE A 96 37.25 -0.78 -12.08
C ILE A 96 36.45 -1.06 -13.36
N ASP A 97 36.81 -0.37 -14.45
CA ASP A 97 36.28 -0.67 -15.78
C ASP A 97 36.66 -2.10 -16.17
N GLY A 98 35.66 -2.96 -16.36
CA GLY A 98 35.85 -4.38 -16.61
C GLY A 98 34.62 -5.08 -17.18
N PRO A 99 34.71 -6.39 -17.51
CA PRO A 99 33.60 -7.17 -18.08
C PRO A 99 32.36 -7.28 -17.16
N HIS A 100 32.50 -6.85 -15.91
CA HIS A 100 31.42 -6.75 -14.93
C HIS A 100 30.45 -5.60 -15.20
N GLU A 101 30.82 -4.59 -15.99
CA GLU A 101 29.96 -3.43 -16.30
C GLU A 101 28.63 -3.87 -16.93
N LYS A 102 28.68 -4.83 -17.87
CA LYS A 102 27.47 -5.40 -18.51
C LYS A 102 26.54 -6.10 -17.51
N HIS A 103 27.11 -6.86 -16.57
CA HIS A 103 26.35 -7.57 -15.55
C HIS A 103 25.76 -6.58 -14.52
N LEU A 104 26.50 -5.51 -14.20
CA LEU A 104 26.05 -4.48 -13.29
C LEU A 104 24.91 -3.66 -13.91
N GLU A 105 25.02 -3.31 -15.20
CA GLU A 105 23.96 -2.63 -15.95
C GLU A 105 22.68 -3.47 -16.02
N GLU A 106 22.82 -4.77 -16.27
CA GLU A 106 21.71 -5.73 -16.25
C GLU A 106 21.05 -5.82 -14.86
N LEU A 107 21.85 -5.92 -13.80
CA LEU A 107 21.35 -5.92 -12.42
C LEU A 107 20.60 -4.64 -12.07
N VAL A 108 21.10 -3.47 -12.52
CA VAL A 108 20.42 -2.18 -12.34
C VAL A 108 19.07 -2.19 -13.07
N LYS A 109 18.97 -2.73 -14.28
CA LYS A 109 17.69 -2.87 -15.01
C LYS A 109 16.70 -3.75 -14.26
N TYR A 110 17.14 -4.90 -13.73
CA TYR A 110 16.31 -5.76 -12.88
C TYR A 110 15.88 -5.06 -11.59
N PHE A 111 16.77 -4.31 -10.94
CA PHE A 111 16.45 -3.56 -9.74
C PHE A 111 15.41 -2.45 -10.00
N GLN A 112 15.60 -1.67 -11.07
CA GLN A 112 14.63 -0.64 -11.47
C GLN A 112 13.26 -1.23 -11.80
N PHE A 113 13.24 -2.36 -12.50
CA PHE A 113 12.03 -3.11 -12.81
C PHE A 113 11.31 -3.62 -11.55
N GLY A 114 12.07 -4.21 -10.61
CA GLY A 114 11.56 -4.65 -9.32
C GLY A 114 10.95 -3.48 -8.53
N LEU A 115 11.72 -2.39 -8.42
CA LEU A 115 11.31 -1.18 -7.72
C LEU A 115 10.05 -0.56 -8.33
N TRP A 116 9.95 -0.52 -9.66
CA TRP A 116 8.80 0.02 -10.38
C TRP A 116 7.50 -0.72 -10.02
N TRP A 117 7.49 -2.05 -10.17
CA TRP A 117 6.28 -2.84 -9.89
C TRP A 117 5.92 -2.87 -8.41
N VAL A 118 6.91 -2.98 -7.52
CA VAL A 118 6.69 -2.91 -6.08
C VAL A 118 6.14 -1.54 -5.69
N ALA A 119 6.69 -0.43 -6.22
CA ALA A 119 6.20 0.91 -5.92
C ALA A 119 4.77 1.14 -6.41
N LEU A 120 4.42 0.67 -7.62
CA LEU A 120 3.04 0.69 -8.12
C LEU A 120 2.10 -0.13 -7.23
N GLY A 121 2.56 -1.28 -6.72
CA GLY A 121 1.83 -2.09 -5.76
C GLY A 121 1.59 -1.38 -4.43
N VAL A 122 2.62 -0.73 -3.88
CA VAL A 122 2.51 0.05 -2.63
C VAL A 122 1.53 1.20 -2.81
N ALA A 123 1.61 1.92 -3.94
CA ALA A 123 0.69 2.99 -4.29
C ALA A 123 -0.76 2.49 -4.42
N SER A 124 -0.95 1.22 -4.81
CA SER A 124 -2.27 0.59 -4.82
C SER A 124 -2.90 0.47 -3.43
N SER A 125 -2.10 0.38 -2.36
CA SER A 125 -2.61 0.02 -1.04
C SER A 125 -2.74 1.24 -0.10
N ILE A 126 -1.80 2.19 -0.18
CA ILE A 126 -1.77 3.37 0.70
C ILE A 126 -2.96 4.34 0.48
N GLY A 127 -3.66 4.23 -0.65
CA GLY A 127 -4.69 5.18 -1.07
C GLY A 127 -6.14 4.92 -0.60
N LEU A 128 -6.38 4.34 0.60
CA LEU A 128 -7.70 4.22 1.27
C LEU A 128 -8.89 3.93 0.31
N GLY A 129 -8.74 2.97 -0.61
CA GLY A 129 -9.79 2.58 -1.56
C GLY A 129 -9.52 2.87 -3.04
N SER A 130 -8.44 3.56 -3.40
CA SER A 130 -8.08 3.83 -4.82
C SER A 130 -7.28 2.70 -5.51
N GLY A 131 -7.02 1.57 -4.83
CA GLY A 131 -6.13 0.51 -5.33
C GLY A 131 -6.54 -0.14 -6.64
N LEU A 132 -7.85 -0.22 -6.90
CA LEU A 132 -8.37 -0.72 -8.17
C LEU A 132 -7.85 0.10 -9.36
N HIS A 133 -7.57 1.38 -9.18
CA HIS A 133 -7.11 2.26 -10.26
C HIS A 133 -5.70 1.92 -10.73
N THR A 134 -4.74 1.68 -9.83
CA THR A 134 -3.36 1.35 -10.25
C THR A 134 -3.31 0.02 -11.02
N PHE A 135 -4.12 -0.97 -10.60
CA PHE A 135 -4.28 -2.22 -11.34
C PHE A 135 -4.83 -1.96 -12.74
N VAL A 136 -5.95 -1.23 -12.86
CA VAL A 136 -6.63 -0.95 -14.14
C VAL A 136 -5.77 -0.11 -15.08
N LEU A 137 -4.81 0.65 -14.57
CA LEU A 137 -4.02 1.60 -15.37
C LEU A 137 -2.65 1.09 -15.79
N TYR A 138 -2.07 0.17 -15.01
CA TYR A 138 -0.72 -0.33 -15.28
C TYR A 138 -0.71 -1.84 -15.49
N LEU A 139 -1.02 -2.61 -14.45
CA LEU A 139 -0.88 -4.07 -14.50
C LEU A 139 -1.88 -4.72 -15.46
N GLY A 140 -3.16 -4.36 -15.37
CA GLY A 140 -4.22 -4.85 -16.24
C GLY A 140 -3.94 -4.60 -17.72
N PRO A 141 -3.64 -3.36 -18.14
CA PRO A 141 -3.25 -3.04 -19.51
C PRO A 141 -1.99 -3.77 -19.97
N HIS A 142 -0.97 -3.92 -19.11
CA HIS A 142 0.22 -4.69 -19.44
C HIS A 142 -0.13 -6.15 -19.80
N ILE A 143 -0.92 -6.82 -18.94
CA ILE A 143 -1.35 -8.20 -19.15
C ILE A 143 -2.22 -8.31 -20.43
N ALA A 144 -3.15 -7.38 -20.62
CA ALA A 144 -4.02 -7.34 -21.78
C ALA A 144 -3.22 -7.17 -23.08
N PHE A 145 -2.33 -6.19 -23.15
CA PHE A 145 -1.51 -5.94 -24.34
C PHE A 145 -0.58 -7.09 -24.68
N PHE A 146 0.05 -7.69 -23.66
CA PHE A 146 0.89 -8.85 -23.88
C PHE A 146 0.07 -10.02 -24.42
N THR A 147 -1.10 -10.29 -23.84
CA THR A 147 -2.01 -11.36 -24.28
C THR A 147 -2.49 -11.14 -25.71
N LEU A 148 -2.95 -9.93 -26.04
CA LEU A 148 -3.42 -9.61 -27.39
C LEU A 148 -2.31 -9.75 -28.43
N LYS A 149 -1.10 -9.26 -28.14
CA LYS A 149 0.05 -9.43 -29.04
C LYS A 149 0.47 -10.89 -29.18
N ALA A 150 0.44 -11.66 -28.09
CA ALA A 150 0.75 -13.09 -28.14
C ALA A 150 -0.25 -13.86 -28.99
N MET A 151 -1.54 -13.54 -28.88
CA MET A 151 -2.59 -14.13 -29.71
C MET A 151 -2.47 -13.72 -31.19
N GLN A 152 -2.16 -12.45 -31.47
CA GLN A 152 -1.96 -11.94 -32.83
C GLN A 152 -0.76 -12.58 -33.53
N CYS A 153 0.37 -12.72 -32.84
CA CYS A 153 1.58 -13.29 -33.41
C CYS A 153 1.68 -14.82 -33.25
N GLY A 154 0.76 -15.45 -32.52
CA GLY A 154 0.76 -16.90 -32.25
C GLY A 154 2.00 -17.38 -31.49
N ARG A 155 2.54 -16.57 -30.59
CA ARG A 155 3.78 -16.85 -29.87
C ARG A 155 3.88 -16.05 -28.57
N VAL A 156 4.76 -16.44 -27.66
CA VAL A 156 4.88 -15.85 -26.30
C VAL A 156 6.24 -15.23 -26.00
N ASP A 157 7.24 -15.51 -26.83
CA ASP A 157 8.61 -14.99 -26.78
C ASP A 157 8.69 -13.60 -27.43
N LEU A 158 7.88 -12.68 -26.90
CA LEU A 158 7.81 -11.29 -27.36
C LEU A 158 8.80 -10.40 -26.60
N LYS A 159 9.01 -10.68 -25.30
CA LYS A 159 9.86 -9.88 -24.43
C LYS A 159 11.33 -10.14 -24.76
N SER A 160 12.10 -9.06 -24.94
CA SER A 160 13.56 -9.16 -25.10
C SER A 160 14.26 -9.60 -23.81
N ALA A 161 13.74 -9.15 -22.67
CA ALA A 161 14.16 -9.53 -21.32
C ALA A 161 12.97 -9.43 -20.37
N SER A 162 13.05 -10.02 -19.17
CA SER A 162 11.95 -9.97 -18.19
C SER A 162 11.59 -8.54 -17.76
N TYR A 163 12.54 -7.61 -17.80
CA TYR A 163 12.32 -6.20 -17.46
C TYR A 163 11.73 -5.35 -18.60
N ASP A 164 11.51 -5.92 -19.79
CA ASP A 164 10.95 -5.24 -20.97
C ASP A 164 9.42 -5.07 -20.83
N THR A 165 9.06 -4.05 -20.05
CA THR A 165 7.69 -3.84 -19.55
C THR A 165 7.25 -2.39 -19.71
N ILE A 166 5.98 -2.10 -19.37
CA ILE A 166 5.45 -0.73 -19.37
C ILE A 166 6.06 0.03 -18.19
N GLN A 167 6.79 1.10 -18.50
CA GLN A 167 7.37 2.02 -17.52
C GLN A 167 6.75 3.42 -17.66
N LEU A 168 6.96 4.27 -16.66
CA LEU A 168 6.35 5.62 -16.62
C LEU A 168 6.59 6.47 -17.88
N LYS A 169 7.80 6.37 -18.47
CA LYS A 169 8.23 7.20 -19.62
C LYS A 169 8.60 6.39 -20.86
N GLN A 170 8.58 5.06 -20.78
CA GLN A 170 9.03 4.19 -21.85
C GLN A 170 8.04 3.04 -22.03
N GLY A 171 7.56 2.89 -23.26
CA GLY A 171 6.75 1.74 -23.64
C GLY A 171 7.62 0.49 -23.85
N PRO A 172 7.03 -0.70 -23.71
CA PRO A 172 7.74 -1.95 -23.96
C PRO A 172 8.16 -2.07 -25.43
N SER A 173 9.33 -2.65 -25.66
CA SER A 173 9.93 -2.75 -27.00
C SER A 173 9.10 -3.60 -27.97
N TRP A 174 8.34 -4.55 -27.43
CA TRP A 174 7.57 -5.52 -28.19
C TRP A 174 6.22 -5.00 -28.70
N LEU A 175 5.67 -3.94 -28.09
CA LEU A 175 4.33 -3.47 -28.44
C LEU A 175 4.26 -2.86 -29.85
N GLY A 176 5.34 -2.20 -30.28
CA GLY A 176 5.46 -1.54 -31.59
C GLY A 176 6.04 -2.40 -32.72
N LYS A 177 6.57 -3.59 -32.41
CA LYS A 177 7.16 -4.49 -33.43
C LYS A 177 6.09 -5.26 -34.19
N ASN A 178 6.36 -5.56 -35.46
CA ASN A 178 5.48 -6.38 -36.28
C ASN A 178 5.68 -7.86 -35.95
N CYS A 179 4.65 -8.68 -36.14
CA CYS A 179 4.75 -10.13 -35.88
C CYS A 179 5.84 -10.82 -36.73
N SER A 180 6.14 -10.28 -37.92
CA SER A 180 7.22 -10.73 -38.79
C SER A 180 8.61 -10.64 -38.14
N ASP A 181 8.81 -9.63 -37.29
CA ASP A 181 10.14 -9.31 -36.73
C ASP A 181 10.54 -10.30 -35.63
N PHE A 182 9.57 -10.99 -35.04
CA PHE A 182 9.81 -12.04 -34.06
C PHE A 182 10.09 -13.39 -34.76
N GLY A 183 9.54 -13.61 -35.96
CA GLY A 183 9.62 -14.88 -36.71
C GLY A 183 8.28 -15.64 -36.79
N PRO A 184 8.28 -16.91 -37.24
CA PRO A 184 7.05 -17.67 -37.48
C PRO A 184 6.27 -17.97 -36.18
N PRO A 185 4.94 -18.16 -36.26
CA PRO A 185 4.14 -18.51 -35.10
C PRO A 185 4.54 -19.89 -34.55
N LEU A 186 4.77 -19.95 -33.23
CA LEU A 186 5.11 -21.20 -32.54
C LEU A 186 3.88 -22.06 -32.29
N PHE A 187 2.71 -21.43 -32.16
CA PHE A 187 1.45 -22.11 -31.90
C PHE A 187 0.52 -22.00 -33.11
N THR A 188 0.57 -23.02 -33.98
CA THR A 188 -0.34 -23.15 -35.12
C THR A 188 -1.38 -24.22 -34.79
N SER A 189 -2.65 -23.86 -34.73
CA SER A 189 -3.76 -24.81 -34.57
C SER A 189 -4.56 -24.90 -35.87
N LEU A 190 -5.17 -26.07 -36.12
CA LEU A 190 -6.02 -26.39 -37.28
C LEU A 190 -7.18 -25.40 -37.50
N HIS A 191 -7.54 -24.59 -36.50
CA HIS A 191 -8.63 -23.61 -36.54
C HIS A 191 -8.15 -22.16 -36.27
N GLY A 192 -6.85 -21.86 -36.44
CA GLY A 192 -6.27 -20.52 -36.26
C GLY A 192 -5.07 -20.46 -35.30
N LEU A 193 -4.58 -19.25 -35.01
CA LEU A 193 -3.50 -19.03 -34.04
C LEU A 193 -4.05 -19.19 -32.61
N ARG A 194 -3.54 -20.17 -31.86
CA ARG A 194 -4.04 -20.49 -30.52
C ARG A 194 -2.91 -20.61 -29.52
N VAL A 195 -2.76 -19.60 -28.66
CA VAL A 195 -1.78 -19.64 -27.58
C VAL A 195 -2.46 -20.10 -26.28
N PRO A 196 -1.96 -21.15 -25.60
CA PRO A 196 -2.56 -21.63 -24.35
C PRO A 196 -2.24 -20.69 -23.17
N LEU A 197 -3.18 -20.57 -22.23
CA LEU A 197 -3.04 -19.77 -21.01
C LEU A 197 -1.77 -20.13 -20.22
N SER A 198 -1.43 -21.42 -20.16
CA SER A 198 -0.24 -21.92 -19.48
C SER A 198 1.08 -21.39 -20.06
N SER A 199 1.10 -20.96 -21.32
CA SER A 199 2.27 -20.35 -21.96
C SER A 199 2.30 -18.82 -21.80
N ILE A 200 1.14 -18.17 -21.64
CA ILE A 200 1.04 -16.73 -21.46
C ILE A 200 1.30 -16.35 -19.99
N LEU A 201 0.75 -17.11 -19.05
CA LEU A 201 0.79 -16.79 -17.62
C LEU A 201 2.22 -16.60 -17.07
N PRO A 202 3.20 -17.48 -17.35
CA PRO A 202 4.56 -17.31 -16.82
C PRO A 202 5.24 -16.03 -17.31
N GLN A 203 4.85 -15.51 -18.47
CA GLN A 203 5.47 -14.33 -19.07
C GLN A 203 5.09 -13.03 -18.35
N VAL A 204 3.92 -12.98 -17.71
CA VAL A 204 3.40 -11.79 -17.00
C VAL A 204 3.35 -11.97 -15.47
N GLN A 205 3.67 -13.18 -15.00
CA GLN A 205 3.58 -13.55 -13.59
C GLN A 205 4.51 -12.72 -12.70
N LEU A 206 5.71 -12.41 -13.19
CA LEU A 206 6.72 -11.75 -12.39
C LEU A 206 6.28 -10.30 -12.07
N GLU A 207 5.75 -9.57 -13.05
CA GLU A 207 5.14 -8.25 -12.85
C GLU A 207 3.97 -8.31 -11.88
N ALA A 208 3.09 -9.31 -12.02
CA ALA A 208 1.92 -9.48 -11.16
C ALA A 208 2.33 -9.78 -9.70
N VAL A 209 3.32 -10.64 -9.48
CA VAL A 209 3.83 -10.99 -8.15
C VAL A 209 4.52 -9.80 -7.50
N LEU A 210 5.37 -9.06 -8.23
CA LEU A 210 6.03 -7.86 -7.70
C LEU A 210 5.03 -6.77 -7.32
N TRP A 211 4.00 -6.56 -8.14
CA TRP A 211 2.91 -5.64 -7.82
C TRP A 211 2.11 -6.09 -6.60
N GLY A 212 1.82 -7.39 -6.46
CA GLY A 212 1.14 -7.91 -5.29
C GLY A 212 2.00 -7.88 -4.02
N LEU A 213 3.32 -8.06 -4.13
CA LEU A 213 4.28 -7.85 -3.04
C LEU A 213 4.25 -6.39 -2.59
N GLY A 214 4.28 -5.44 -3.52
CA GLY A 214 4.12 -4.03 -3.22
C GLY A 214 2.81 -3.74 -2.50
N THR A 215 1.71 -4.36 -2.95
CA THR A 215 0.40 -4.24 -2.30
C THR A 215 0.49 -4.69 -0.85
N ALA A 216 1.08 -5.87 -0.58
CA ALA A 216 1.29 -6.43 0.77
C ALA A 216 2.18 -5.55 1.67
N ILE A 217 3.15 -4.84 1.09
CA ILE A 217 3.97 -3.86 1.82
C ILE A 217 3.15 -2.62 2.20
N GLY A 218 2.28 -2.15 1.32
CA GLY A 218 1.46 -0.97 1.59
C GLY A 218 0.38 -1.17 2.67
N GLU A 219 0.25 -2.38 3.21
CA GLU A 219 -0.71 -2.79 4.27
C GLU A 219 -0.11 -2.77 5.66
N LEU A 220 1.21 -2.62 5.71
CA LEU A 220 1.95 -2.50 6.95
C LEU A 220 1.55 -1.24 7.75
N PRO A 221 1.26 -0.07 7.15
CA PRO A 221 0.91 1.11 7.93
C PRO A 221 -0.34 0.93 8.80
N PRO A 222 -1.51 0.47 8.30
CA PRO A 222 -2.68 0.21 9.16
C PRO A 222 -2.39 -0.77 10.30
N TYR A 223 -1.63 -1.83 10.02
CA TYR A 223 -1.23 -2.82 11.03
C TYR A 223 -0.35 -2.22 12.14
N PHE A 224 0.66 -1.42 11.79
CA PHE A 224 1.54 -0.80 12.78
C PHE A 224 0.84 0.33 13.55
N ILE A 225 -0.04 1.08 12.90
CA ILE A 225 -0.83 2.14 13.54
C ILE A 225 -1.77 1.52 14.59
N SER A 226 -2.53 0.49 14.22
CA SER A 226 -3.45 -0.16 15.17
C SER A 226 -2.72 -0.90 16.30
N ARG A 227 -1.55 -1.49 16.01
CA ARG A 227 -0.69 -2.11 17.03
C ARG A 227 -0.11 -1.10 18.02
N ALA A 228 0.30 0.08 17.54
CA ALA A 228 0.75 1.15 18.41
C ALA A 228 -0.40 1.68 19.28
N ALA A 229 -1.61 1.82 18.71
CA ALA A 229 -2.80 2.24 19.43
C ALA A 229 -3.18 1.23 20.55
N SER A 230 -3.20 -0.07 20.25
CA SER A 230 -3.51 -1.10 21.25
C SER A 230 -2.50 -1.15 22.39
N MET A 231 -1.21 -1.02 22.09
CA MET A 231 -0.15 -0.93 23.11
C MET A 231 -0.26 0.32 24.00
N SER A 232 -0.83 1.41 23.49
CA SER A 232 -1.04 2.64 24.26
C SER A 232 -2.31 2.62 25.14
N GLY A 233 -3.08 1.53 25.13
CA GLY A 233 -4.35 1.42 25.87
C GLY A 233 -5.51 2.19 25.24
N ASN A 234 -5.29 2.84 24.09
CA ASN A 234 -6.29 3.64 23.40
C ASN A 234 -7.23 2.72 22.59
N LYS A 235 -8.35 2.33 23.19
CA LYS A 235 -9.38 1.48 22.55
C LYS A 235 -10.26 2.22 21.53
N VAL A 236 -10.03 3.51 21.32
CA VAL A 236 -10.82 4.40 20.44
C VAL A 236 -10.97 3.85 19.01
N VAL A 237 -9.95 3.17 18.48
CA VAL A 237 -10.03 2.54 17.14
C VAL A 237 -11.07 1.42 17.09
N MET A 238 -11.32 0.73 18.21
CA MET A 238 -12.39 -0.28 18.31
C MET A 238 -13.76 0.37 18.35
N GLU A 239 -13.94 1.46 19.08
CA GLU A 239 -15.21 2.20 19.16
C GLU A 239 -15.57 2.84 17.82
N GLU A 240 -14.58 3.34 17.07
CA GLU A 240 -14.77 3.86 15.72
C GLU A 240 -15.02 2.75 14.69
N LEU A 241 -14.47 1.55 14.91
CA LEU A 241 -14.85 0.34 14.16
C LEU A 241 -16.22 -0.21 14.57
N ASP A 242 -16.62 -0.13 15.83
CA ASP A 242 -17.92 -0.61 16.31
C ASP A 242 -19.05 0.38 15.98
N ALA A 243 -18.70 1.64 15.69
CA ALA A 243 -19.64 2.63 15.19
C ALA A 243 -20.22 2.18 13.83
N PRO A 244 -21.56 2.20 13.65
CA PRO A 244 -22.16 1.91 12.37
C PRO A 244 -21.72 2.97 11.37
N SER A 245 -20.99 2.56 10.32
CA SER A 245 -20.75 3.43 9.17
C SER A 245 -22.11 3.77 8.57
N TYR A 246 -22.55 5.03 8.71
CA TYR A 246 -23.80 5.55 8.16
C TYR A 246 -23.83 5.59 6.62
N GLU A 247 -22.75 5.17 5.95
CA GLU A 247 -22.66 5.10 4.50
C GLU A 247 -23.23 3.77 3.96
N GLY A 248 -24.51 3.82 3.59
CA GLY A 248 -25.07 2.97 2.53
C GLY A 248 -26.05 1.89 2.99
N THR A 249 -27.34 2.10 2.71
CA THR A 249 -28.43 1.12 2.80
C THR A 249 -28.37 0.10 1.64
N GLY A 250 -27.27 -0.66 1.54
CA GLY A 250 -27.08 -1.68 0.50
C GLY A 250 -26.90 -3.09 1.08
N PHE A 251 -27.36 -4.13 0.36
CA PHE A 251 -27.19 -5.55 0.73
C PHE A 251 -25.73 -5.92 1.06
N ILE A 252 -24.78 -5.33 0.33
CA ILE A 252 -23.34 -5.52 0.54
C ILE A 252 -22.89 -4.92 1.88
N ALA A 253 -23.35 -3.73 2.24
CA ALA A 253 -22.99 -3.07 3.50
C ALA A 253 -23.50 -3.87 4.72
N THR A 254 -24.71 -4.42 4.65
CA THR A 254 -25.27 -5.29 5.71
C THR A 254 -24.43 -6.56 5.90
N ARG A 255 -24.02 -7.21 4.80
CA ARG A 255 -23.16 -8.40 4.86
C ARG A 255 -21.76 -8.07 5.37
N LEU A 256 -21.18 -6.95 4.95
CA LEU A 256 -19.89 -6.47 5.46
C LEU A 256 -19.95 -6.19 6.96
N ASN A 257 -21.02 -5.56 7.46
CA ASN A 257 -21.23 -5.34 8.89
C ASN A 257 -21.41 -6.65 9.67
N GLN A 258 -22.10 -7.64 9.09
CA GLN A 258 -22.24 -8.97 9.68
C GLN A 258 -20.89 -9.70 9.77
N ILE A 259 -20.08 -9.65 8.71
CA ILE A 259 -18.71 -10.20 8.68
C ILE A 259 -17.83 -9.47 9.70
N LYS A 260 -17.90 -8.13 9.77
CA LYS A 260 -17.15 -7.32 10.73
C LYS A 260 -17.45 -7.75 12.17
N ARG A 261 -18.74 -7.82 12.55
CA ARG A 261 -19.17 -8.28 13.88
C ARG A 261 -18.75 -9.71 14.19
N TRP A 262 -18.84 -10.61 13.21
CA TRP A 262 -18.35 -11.99 13.36
C TRP A 262 -16.84 -12.03 13.57
N LEU A 263 -16.08 -11.23 12.82
CA LEU A 263 -14.63 -11.14 12.95
C LEU A 263 -14.21 -10.61 14.33
N LEU A 264 -14.92 -9.60 14.83
CA LEU A 264 -14.67 -8.99 16.14
C LEU A 264 -15.00 -9.98 17.27
N SER A 265 -16.10 -10.74 17.15
CA SER A 265 -16.49 -11.75 18.13
C SER A 265 -15.58 -12.99 18.12
N HIS A 266 -15.03 -13.37 16.97
CA HIS A 266 -14.07 -14.49 16.82
C HIS A 266 -12.60 -14.05 16.82
N SER A 267 -12.31 -12.82 17.26
CA SER A 267 -10.98 -12.20 17.17
C SER A 267 -9.87 -12.92 17.94
N GLN A 268 -10.21 -13.62 19.04
CA GLN A 268 -9.24 -14.40 19.82
C GLN A 268 -8.70 -15.63 19.06
N GLN A 269 -9.30 -16.01 17.93
CA GLN A 269 -8.91 -17.17 17.12
C GLN A 269 -8.47 -16.80 15.69
N LEU A 270 -7.91 -15.60 15.48
CA LEU A 270 -7.35 -15.21 14.18
C LEU A 270 -6.11 -16.07 13.83
N ASN A 271 -6.41 -17.17 13.14
CA ASN A 271 -5.44 -18.11 12.60
C ASN A 271 -4.86 -17.60 11.29
N PHE A 272 -3.71 -18.16 10.91
CA PHE A 272 -3.01 -17.79 9.67
C PHE A 272 -3.94 -17.88 8.45
N PHE A 273 -4.74 -18.95 8.38
CA PHE A 273 -5.73 -19.16 7.31
C PHE A 273 -6.82 -18.09 7.28
N THR A 274 -7.31 -17.65 8.44
CA THR A 274 -8.32 -16.58 8.50
C THR A 274 -7.76 -15.27 7.95
N ILE A 275 -6.52 -14.93 8.32
CA ILE A 275 -5.82 -13.73 7.81
C ILE A 275 -5.59 -13.86 6.31
N LEU A 276 -5.19 -15.05 5.83
CA LEU A 276 -4.97 -15.32 4.41
C LEU A 276 -6.25 -15.12 3.60
N VAL A 277 -7.38 -15.66 4.06
CA VAL A 277 -8.68 -15.50 3.39
C VAL A 277 -9.07 -14.02 3.35
N LEU A 278 -8.98 -13.30 4.47
CA LEU A 278 -9.28 -11.87 4.52
C LEU A 278 -8.39 -11.04 3.59
N ALA A 279 -7.10 -11.37 3.53
CA ALA A 279 -6.15 -10.68 2.64
C ALA A 279 -6.39 -11.00 1.15
N SER A 280 -7.00 -12.14 0.83
CA SER A 280 -7.27 -12.54 -0.55
C SER A 280 -8.49 -11.84 -1.16
N VAL A 281 -9.35 -11.23 -0.34
CA VAL A 281 -10.60 -10.58 -0.79
C VAL A 281 -10.35 -9.10 -1.18
N PRO A 282 -11.01 -8.58 -2.23
CA PRO A 282 -10.91 -7.15 -2.61
C PRO A 282 -11.34 -6.18 -1.50
N ASN A 283 -10.86 -4.92 -1.59
CA ASN A 283 -11.20 -3.83 -0.65
C ASN A 283 -12.72 -3.70 -0.48
N PRO A 284 -13.26 -3.44 0.73
CA PRO A 284 -12.60 -2.91 1.95
C PRO A 284 -12.25 -3.94 3.06
N LEU A 285 -12.57 -5.23 2.88
CA LEU A 285 -12.31 -6.28 3.89
C LEU A 285 -10.82 -6.44 4.23
N PHE A 286 -9.98 -6.06 3.28
CA PHE A 286 -8.55 -6.07 3.40
C PHE A 286 -8.02 -5.05 4.45
N ASP A 287 -8.43 -3.78 4.40
CA ASP A 287 -7.94 -2.74 5.32
C ASP A 287 -8.33 -3.06 6.77
N LEU A 288 -9.50 -3.67 6.94
CA LEU A 288 -10.00 -4.16 8.21
C LEU A 288 -9.09 -5.26 8.81
N ALA A 289 -8.58 -6.16 7.98
CA ALA A 289 -7.71 -7.25 8.44
C ALA A 289 -6.40 -6.70 9.04
N GLY A 290 -5.80 -5.68 8.41
CA GLY A 290 -4.60 -5.02 8.93
C GLY A 290 -4.84 -4.36 10.29
N ILE A 291 -5.92 -3.57 10.40
CA ILE A 291 -6.31 -2.89 11.66
C ILE A 291 -6.52 -3.92 12.76
N MET A 292 -7.32 -4.97 12.51
CA MET A 292 -7.60 -6.00 13.50
C MET A 292 -6.36 -6.77 13.91
N CYS A 293 -5.52 -7.20 12.96
CA CYS A 293 -4.30 -7.94 13.28
C CYS A 293 -3.35 -7.15 14.18
N GLY A 294 -3.22 -5.83 13.94
CA GLY A 294 -2.40 -4.99 14.80
C GLY A 294 -3.02 -4.77 16.18
N GLN A 295 -4.34 -4.57 16.25
CA GLN A 295 -5.03 -4.35 17.52
C GLN A 295 -5.01 -5.58 18.44
N PHE A 296 -5.19 -6.78 17.89
CA PHE A 296 -5.10 -8.04 18.64
C PHE A 296 -3.65 -8.51 18.88
N GLY A 297 -2.65 -7.74 18.46
CA GLY A 297 -1.25 -8.02 18.75
C GLY A 297 -0.67 -9.24 18.03
N ILE A 298 -1.24 -9.64 16.88
CA ILE A 298 -0.79 -10.80 16.11
C ILE A 298 0.69 -10.61 15.71
N PRO A 299 1.55 -11.66 15.75
CA PRO A 299 2.94 -11.55 15.32
C PRO A 299 3.08 -11.04 13.88
N PHE A 300 4.05 -10.15 13.65
CA PHE A 300 4.28 -9.52 12.34
C PHE A 300 4.43 -10.54 11.22
N TRP A 301 5.24 -11.57 11.40
CA TRP A 301 5.50 -12.59 10.37
C TRP A 301 4.26 -13.41 10.01
N LYS A 302 3.38 -13.69 10.98
CA LYS A 302 2.12 -14.40 10.74
C LYS A 302 1.18 -13.57 9.88
N PHE A 303 1.10 -12.27 10.16
CA PHE A 303 0.32 -11.32 9.36
C PHE A 303 0.93 -11.13 7.97
N PHE A 304 2.21 -10.75 7.90
CA PHE A 304 2.89 -10.40 6.66
C PHE A 304 2.98 -11.57 5.67
N LEU A 305 3.25 -12.79 6.14
CA LEU A 305 3.29 -13.95 5.24
C LEU A 305 1.89 -14.32 4.74
N ALA A 306 0.86 -14.20 5.58
CA ALA A 306 -0.52 -14.42 5.16
C ALA A 306 -0.98 -13.38 4.14
N THR A 307 -0.64 -12.10 4.34
CA THR A 307 -0.96 -11.04 3.37
C THR A 307 -0.17 -11.19 2.08
N LEU A 308 1.11 -11.53 2.17
CA LEU A 308 1.95 -11.77 1.00
C LEU A 308 1.40 -12.90 0.13
N ILE A 309 1.08 -14.06 0.71
CA ILE A 309 0.50 -15.19 -0.06
C ILE A 309 -0.87 -14.80 -0.61
N GLY A 310 -1.73 -14.19 0.21
CA GLY A 310 -3.07 -13.80 -0.23
C GLY A 310 -3.04 -12.82 -1.40
N LYS A 311 -2.06 -11.92 -1.44
CA LYS A 311 -2.04 -10.82 -2.41
C LYS A 311 -1.07 -10.99 -3.55
N ALA A 312 0.16 -11.39 -3.27
CA ALA A 312 1.17 -11.60 -4.31
C ALA A 312 0.95 -12.89 -5.08
N ILE A 313 0.24 -13.86 -4.50
CA ILE A 313 -0.06 -15.15 -5.14
C ILE A 313 -1.55 -15.21 -5.46
N ILE A 314 -2.43 -15.38 -4.48
CA ILE A 314 -3.84 -15.74 -4.76
C ILE A 314 -4.57 -14.65 -5.56
N LYS A 315 -4.63 -13.43 -5.03
CA LYS A 315 -5.38 -12.31 -5.64
C LYS A 315 -4.84 -11.94 -7.02
N THR A 316 -3.53 -11.75 -7.14
CA THR A 316 -2.89 -11.33 -8.40
C THR A 316 -3.00 -12.40 -9.48
N HIS A 317 -2.85 -13.68 -9.14
CA HIS A 317 -3.05 -14.76 -10.10
C HIS A 317 -4.51 -14.83 -10.56
N LEU A 318 -5.47 -14.70 -9.65
CA LEU A 318 -6.89 -14.66 -10.01
C LEU A 318 -7.19 -13.49 -10.97
N GLN A 319 -6.68 -12.29 -10.67
CA GLN A 319 -6.82 -11.12 -11.54
C GLN A 319 -6.13 -11.30 -12.89
N THR A 320 -4.94 -11.90 -12.91
CA THR A 320 -4.15 -12.12 -14.14
C THR A 320 -4.84 -13.13 -15.05
N VAL A 321 -5.28 -14.26 -14.49
CA VAL A 321 -6.04 -15.28 -15.23
C VAL A 321 -7.32 -14.67 -15.78
N PHE A 322 -8.05 -13.88 -15.01
CA PHE A 322 -9.26 -13.21 -15.47
C PHE A 322 -8.99 -12.32 -16.71
N ILE A 323 -7.96 -11.47 -16.67
CA ILE A 323 -7.62 -10.60 -17.81
C ILE A 323 -7.17 -11.40 -19.04
N ILE A 324 -6.32 -12.41 -18.86
CA ILE A 324 -5.88 -13.27 -19.99
C ILE A 324 -7.08 -13.98 -20.61
N SER A 325 -8.01 -14.47 -19.79
CA SER A 325 -9.22 -15.14 -20.27
C SER A 325 -10.12 -14.21 -21.06
N VAL A 326 -10.34 -12.99 -20.58
CA VAL A 326 -11.14 -11.98 -21.30
C VAL A 326 -10.49 -11.59 -22.64
N CYS A 327 -9.16 -11.50 -22.69
CA CYS A 327 -8.45 -11.14 -23.91
C CYS A 327 -8.29 -12.31 -24.89
N ASN A 328 -8.57 -13.54 -24.46
CA ASN A 328 -8.52 -14.74 -25.29
C ASN A 328 -9.94 -15.12 -25.75
N ASN A 329 -10.24 -14.87 -27.03
CA ASN A 329 -11.56 -15.14 -27.64
C ASN A 329 -12.09 -16.56 -27.37
N GLN A 330 -11.21 -17.55 -27.26
CA GLN A 330 -11.61 -18.92 -27.04
C GLN A 330 -11.96 -19.22 -25.57
N LEU A 331 -11.29 -18.56 -24.62
CA LEU A 331 -11.54 -18.75 -23.20
C LEU A 331 -12.74 -17.92 -22.73
N LEU A 332 -13.04 -16.83 -23.44
CA LEU A 332 -14.28 -16.06 -23.28
C LEU A 332 -15.50 -16.92 -23.65
N ASN A 333 -15.49 -17.66 -24.76
CA ASN A 333 -16.57 -18.60 -25.11
C ASN A 333 -16.71 -19.77 -24.11
N TRP A 334 -15.59 -20.22 -23.53
CA TRP A 334 -15.62 -21.23 -22.46
C TRP A 334 -16.17 -20.65 -21.15
N ILE A 335 -15.78 -19.43 -20.80
CA ILE A 335 -16.36 -18.66 -19.68
C ILE A 335 -17.85 -18.43 -19.91
N GLU A 336 -18.28 -17.96 -21.07
CA GLU A 336 -19.68 -17.76 -21.37
C GLU A 336 -20.46 -19.06 -21.21
N ASN A 337 -19.98 -20.20 -21.70
CA ASN A 337 -20.77 -21.43 -21.63
C ASN A 337 -20.72 -22.12 -20.24
N GLU A 338 -19.54 -22.27 -19.64
CA GLU A 338 -19.35 -22.99 -18.37
C GLU A 338 -19.58 -22.11 -17.15
N LEU A 339 -19.17 -20.84 -17.20
CA LEU A 339 -19.34 -19.90 -16.09
C LEU A 339 -20.81 -19.47 -15.95
N ILE A 340 -21.58 -19.39 -17.05
CA ILE A 340 -23.05 -19.22 -17.00
C ILE A 340 -23.69 -20.43 -16.31
N TRP A 341 -23.25 -21.65 -16.60
CA TRP A 341 -23.76 -22.85 -15.93
C TRP A 341 -23.45 -22.83 -14.42
N VAL A 342 -22.20 -22.57 -14.03
CA VAL A 342 -21.79 -22.50 -12.62
C VAL A 342 -22.47 -21.34 -11.87
N PHE A 343 -22.62 -20.16 -12.49
CA PHE A 343 -23.29 -19.02 -11.83
C PHE A 343 -24.81 -19.06 -11.86
N SER A 344 -25.43 -19.86 -12.74
CA SER A 344 -26.88 -20.12 -12.71
C SER A 344 -27.33 -20.82 -11.42
N LEU A 345 -26.40 -21.50 -10.73
CA LEU A 345 -26.62 -22.12 -9.42
C LEU A 345 -26.71 -21.09 -8.28
N ILE A 346 -26.34 -19.82 -8.50
CA ILE A 346 -26.39 -18.75 -7.48
C ILE A 346 -27.53 -17.79 -7.83
N PRO A 347 -28.67 -17.83 -7.11
CA PRO A 347 -29.81 -16.96 -7.38
C PRO A 347 -29.42 -15.48 -7.26
N GLY A 348 -29.61 -14.70 -8.33
CA GLY A 348 -29.35 -13.26 -8.37
C GLY A 348 -28.15 -12.83 -9.23
N PHE A 349 -27.13 -13.68 -9.42
CA PHE A 349 -25.98 -13.34 -10.27
C PHE A 349 -26.28 -13.54 -11.77
N ALA A 350 -27.13 -14.51 -12.10
CA ALA A 350 -27.60 -14.80 -13.46
C ALA A 350 -28.26 -13.60 -14.18
N ALA A 351 -28.88 -12.67 -13.45
CA ALA A 351 -29.51 -11.48 -14.04
C ALA A 351 -28.51 -10.37 -14.42
N VAL A 352 -27.33 -10.35 -13.78
CA VAL A 352 -26.29 -9.32 -13.99
C VAL A 352 -25.26 -9.78 -15.04
N LEU A 353 -25.10 -11.09 -15.18
CA LEU A 353 -24.13 -11.75 -16.04
C LEU A 353 -24.19 -11.33 -17.53
N PRO A 354 -25.34 -11.32 -18.22
CA PRO A 354 -25.40 -10.92 -19.64
C PRO A 354 -25.05 -9.44 -19.86
N ASN A 355 -25.37 -8.54 -18.92
CA ASN A 355 -24.99 -7.13 -19.00
C ASN A 355 -23.48 -6.93 -18.74
N LEU A 356 -22.87 -7.76 -17.89
CA LEU A 356 -21.42 -7.78 -17.70
C LEU A 356 -20.70 -8.28 -18.95
N ILE A 357 -21.19 -9.36 -19.57
CA ILE A 357 -20.63 -9.92 -20.80
C ILE A 357 -20.68 -8.88 -21.92
N ALA A 358 -21.83 -8.23 -22.15
CA ALA A 358 -21.94 -7.18 -23.16
C ALA A 358 -20.99 -5.98 -22.92
N LYS A 359 -20.75 -5.61 -21.65
CA LYS A 359 -19.75 -4.58 -21.30
C LYS A 359 -18.31 -5.03 -21.49
N ILE A 360 -18.04 -6.32 -21.24
CA ILE A 360 -16.73 -6.94 -21.47
C ILE A 360 -16.44 -6.99 -22.97
N ASP A 361 -17.41 -7.41 -23.80
CA ASP A 361 -17.29 -7.39 -25.25
C ASP A 361 -17.14 -5.97 -25.79
N ALA A 362 -17.92 -5.00 -25.30
CA ALA A 362 -17.75 -3.60 -25.69
C ALA A 362 -16.39 -3.02 -25.27
N ALA A 363 -15.86 -3.41 -24.11
CA ALA A 363 -14.53 -3.02 -23.66
C ALA A 363 -13.45 -3.66 -24.54
N LYS A 364 -13.57 -4.96 -24.80
CA LYS A 364 -12.70 -5.73 -25.68
C LYS A 364 -12.69 -5.15 -27.09
N GLU A 365 -13.84 -4.84 -27.67
CA GLU A 365 -13.97 -4.18 -28.98
C GLU A 365 -13.32 -2.80 -28.97
N LYS A 366 -13.43 -2.00 -27.90
CA LYS A 366 -12.67 -0.74 -27.76
C LYS A 366 -11.14 -0.96 -27.71
N TYR A 367 -10.68 -2.06 -27.12
CA TYR A 367 -9.27 -2.42 -27.11
C TYR A 367 -8.78 -2.98 -28.46
N LEU A 368 -9.63 -3.69 -29.20
CA LEU A 368 -9.34 -4.24 -30.53
C LEU A 368 -9.43 -3.18 -31.64
N THR A 369 -10.44 -2.31 -31.61
CA THR A 369 -10.60 -1.18 -32.55
C THR A 369 -9.60 -0.05 -32.32
N ALA A 370 -8.91 -0.03 -31.18
CA ALA A 370 -7.70 0.77 -30.99
C ALA A 370 -6.49 0.24 -31.80
N SER A 371 -6.64 -0.85 -32.57
CA SER A 371 -5.73 -1.20 -33.68
C SER A 371 -6.37 -2.13 -34.72
N PRO A 372 -6.75 -1.60 -35.90
CA PRO A 372 -6.87 -2.38 -37.12
C PRO A 372 -5.88 -1.88 -38.19
N SER A 373 -5.34 -2.81 -38.98
CA SER A 373 -4.89 -2.64 -40.37
C SER A 373 -4.13 -1.35 -40.79
N SER A 374 -2.88 -1.58 -41.25
CA SER A 374 -2.09 -0.73 -42.15
C SER A 374 -1.74 0.70 -41.69
N ASN A 375 -0.45 0.91 -41.45
CA ASN A 375 0.24 2.21 -41.51
C ASN A 375 -0.32 3.35 -40.64
N ILE A 376 -0.56 3.15 -39.34
CA ILE A 376 -0.74 4.28 -38.41
C ILE A 376 -0.07 3.96 -37.08
N LYS A 377 0.71 4.92 -36.58
CA LYS A 377 1.22 5.02 -35.21
C LYS A 377 0.21 4.39 -34.26
N VAL A 378 0.58 3.26 -33.65
CA VAL A 378 -0.06 2.79 -32.41
C VAL A 378 -0.14 4.05 -31.55
N LYS A 379 -1.34 4.57 -31.33
CA LYS A 379 -1.54 5.61 -30.34
C LYS A 379 -1.18 4.92 -29.02
N THR A 380 0.10 5.04 -28.68
CA THR A 380 0.60 5.06 -27.31
C THR A 380 -0.50 5.69 -26.51
N TRP A 381 -1.17 4.91 -25.65
CA TRP A 381 -2.20 5.35 -24.70
C TRP A 381 -2.19 6.87 -24.61
N ASP A 382 -3.14 7.54 -25.27
CA ASP A 382 -3.03 8.97 -25.61
C ASP A 382 -2.32 9.66 -24.46
N PHE A 383 -1.08 10.12 -24.69
CA PHE A 383 -0.17 10.60 -23.63
C PHE A 383 -0.91 11.55 -22.67
N SER A 384 -1.96 12.22 -23.15
CA SER A 384 -2.97 12.95 -22.37
C SER A 384 -3.60 12.17 -21.20
N PHE A 385 -4.24 11.00 -21.38
CA PHE A 385 -4.93 10.31 -20.27
C PHE A 385 -3.93 9.71 -19.26
N ALA A 386 -2.86 9.10 -19.75
CA ALA A 386 -1.77 8.63 -18.90
C ALA A 386 -1.08 9.81 -18.18
N SER A 387 -0.86 10.95 -18.83
CA SER A 387 -0.27 12.14 -18.22
C SER A 387 -1.20 12.81 -17.21
N ILE A 388 -2.50 12.91 -17.50
CA ILE A 388 -3.50 13.43 -16.55
C ILE A 388 -3.52 12.54 -15.31
N TRP A 389 -3.52 11.22 -15.51
CA TRP A 389 -3.50 10.29 -14.41
C TRP A 389 -2.17 10.31 -13.65
N ASN A 390 -1.04 10.41 -14.34
CA ASN A 390 0.28 10.55 -13.73
C ASN A 390 0.36 11.83 -12.90
N SER A 391 -0.21 12.93 -13.37
CA SER A 391 -0.33 14.17 -12.62
C SER A 391 -1.21 13.99 -11.37
N LEU A 392 -2.34 13.27 -11.48
CA LEU A 392 -3.18 12.95 -10.32
C LEU A 392 -2.45 12.09 -9.29
N VAL A 393 -1.75 11.04 -9.72
CA VAL A 393 -0.94 10.19 -8.85
C VAL A 393 0.18 11.01 -8.20
N TRP A 394 0.86 11.86 -8.97
CA TRP A 394 1.91 12.72 -8.46
C TRP A 394 1.38 13.72 -7.42
N LEU A 395 0.21 14.30 -7.65
CA LEU A 395 -0.47 15.18 -6.69
C LEU A 395 -0.87 14.42 -5.42
N MET A 396 -1.38 13.19 -5.55
CA MET A 396 -1.69 12.34 -4.40
C MET A 396 -0.44 11.98 -3.60
N LEU A 397 0.67 11.61 -4.26
CA LEU A 397 1.96 11.33 -3.64
C LEU A 397 2.55 12.58 -2.96
N LEU A 398 2.43 13.74 -3.59
CA LEU A 398 2.85 15.01 -3.02
C LEU A 398 2.03 15.35 -1.77
N ASN A 399 0.71 15.19 -1.80
CA ASN A 399 -0.15 15.40 -0.65
C ASN A 399 0.20 14.43 0.50
N PHE A 400 0.45 13.17 0.17
CA PHE A 400 0.92 12.18 1.14
C PHE A 400 2.28 12.56 1.75
N PHE A 401 3.22 13.02 0.91
CA PHE A 401 4.51 13.52 1.36
C PHE A 401 4.37 14.72 2.31
N VAL A 402 3.52 15.70 1.97
CA VAL A 402 3.21 16.84 2.84
C VAL A 402 2.66 16.37 4.19
N LYS A 403 1.76 15.39 4.19
CA LYS A 403 1.24 14.79 5.44
C LYS A 403 2.33 14.12 6.27
N ILE A 404 3.26 13.40 5.65
CA ILE A 404 4.41 12.79 6.36
C ILE A 404 5.27 13.87 7.03
N VAL A 405 5.60 14.94 6.29
CA VAL A 405 6.42 16.03 6.82
C VAL A 405 5.72 16.70 8.00
N ASN A 406 4.44 17.03 7.86
CA ASN A 406 3.64 17.63 8.94
C ASN A 406 3.58 16.72 10.16
N ALA A 407 3.17 15.47 10.00
CA ALA A 407 3.02 14.52 11.11
C ALA A 407 4.35 14.28 11.85
N THR A 408 5.47 14.22 11.10
CA THR A 408 6.80 14.03 11.68
C THR A 408 7.27 15.26 12.45
N ALA A 409 7.06 16.46 11.91
CA ALA A 409 7.38 17.72 12.56
C ALA A 409 6.56 17.93 13.84
N GLN A 410 5.24 17.71 13.77
CA GLN A 410 4.34 17.78 14.92
C GLN A 410 4.73 16.78 16.01
N ARG A 411 5.07 15.54 15.63
CA ARG A 411 5.51 14.52 16.60
C ARG A 411 6.79 14.90 17.32
N TYR A 412 7.73 15.55 16.62
CA TYR A 412 8.96 16.06 17.23
C TYR A 412 8.67 17.19 18.22
N LEU A 413 7.85 18.17 17.82
CA LEU A 413 7.46 19.28 18.69
C LEU A 413 6.72 18.78 19.94
N LYS A 414 5.76 17.87 19.77
CA LYS A 414 5.00 17.26 20.88
C LYS A 414 5.93 16.61 21.90
N LYS A 415 6.94 15.87 21.44
CA LYS A 415 7.92 15.22 22.32
C LYS A 415 8.77 16.24 23.10
N GLN A 416 9.10 17.37 22.48
CA GLN A 416 9.80 18.46 23.16
C GLN A 416 8.91 19.09 24.24
N GLN A 417 7.65 19.37 23.93
CA GLN A 417 6.66 19.91 24.87
C GLN A 417 6.41 18.97 26.06
N GLU A 418 6.31 17.65 25.83
CA GLU A 418 6.21 16.64 26.90
C GLU A 418 7.44 16.65 27.81
N THR A 419 8.64 16.85 27.25
CA THR A 419 9.89 16.92 28.02
C THR A 419 9.95 18.20 28.85
N GLU A 420 9.54 19.33 28.30
CA GLU A 420 9.45 20.61 29.02
C GLU A 420 8.45 20.54 30.17
N LEU A 421 7.26 19.95 29.95
CA LEU A 421 6.27 19.70 31.00
C LEU A 421 6.82 18.79 32.12
N ALA A 422 7.54 17.72 31.77
CA ALA A 422 8.15 16.82 32.74
C ALA A 422 9.24 17.53 33.58
N LEU A 423 10.00 18.46 32.98
CA LEU A 423 10.99 19.27 33.69
C LEU A 423 10.33 20.28 34.63
N LEU A 424 9.26 20.95 34.19
CA LEU A 424 8.47 21.85 35.03
C LEU A 424 7.84 21.10 36.22
N SER A 425 7.36 19.87 36.01
CA SER A 425 6.82 19.02 37.07
C SER A 425 7.88 18.51 38.05
N LYS A 426 9.16 18.41 37.66
CA LYS A 426 10.26 18.03 38.56
C LYS A 426 10.86 19.19 39.34
N LYS A 427 10.69 20.42 38.84
CA LYS A 427 11.24 21.63 39.45
C LYS A 427 10.30 22.26 40.48
N SER A 428 9.01 21.90 40.41
CA SER A 428 8.01 22.13 41.45
C SER A 428 7.92 20.94 42.38
#